data_AF-A0AAV1YVJ4-F1
#
_entry.id   AF-A0AAV1YVJ4-F1
#
_cell.length_a   1.000
_cell.length_b   1.000
_cell.length_c   1.000
_cell.angle_alpha   90.00
_cell.angle_beta   90.00
_cell.angle_gamma   90.00
#
_symmetry.space_group_name_H-M   'P 1'
#
loop_
_entity.id
_entity.type
_entity.pdbx_description
1 polymer ?
#
loop_
_entity_poly.entity_id
_entity_poly.type
_entity_poly.pdbx_seq_one_letter_code
_entity_poly.pdbx_strand_id
1 'polypeptide(L)'
;MQTKSLSAKKKKTEEKQVYNKDGKIIYSKLEFSENGMEEKKKSEFSGKKYKKLLKKAEEKKEKIQKLKEVDPEKATTVEEKEKWKKAILKSENVKIKDNPELLKKSLKRQEKIKKKKAKVWKDRVEHTETRKQAKQEKRSKNIQKRKKDKLDNKIKRAKKKGRVIPGF
;
A
#
# COMPACT_ATOMS: atom_id res chain seq x y z
N MET A 1 -28.94 16.67 42.75
CA MET A 1 -29.66 15.49 42.22
C MET A 1 -28.76 14.79 41.22
N GLN A 2 -28.19 13.64 41.58
CA GLN A 2 -27.28 12.86 40.73
C GLN A 2 -28.09 11.82 39.95
N THR A 3 -28.09 11.89 38.62
CA THR A 3 -28.71 10.89 37.76
C THR A 3 -27.71 9.76 37.48
N LYS A 4 -27.90 8.60 38.12
CA LYS A 4 -27.18 7.37 37.79
C LYS A 4 -27.66 6.83 36.44
N SER A 5 -26.80 6.82 35.42
CA SER A 5 -27.03 6.08 34.18
C SER A 5 -26.57 4.64 34.35
N LEU A 6 -27.51 3.70 34.38
CA LEU A 6 -27.23 2.27 34.30
C LEU A 6 -26.84 1.91 32.86
N SER A 7 -25.55 1.71 32.59
CA SER A 7 -25.11 1.16 31.30
C SER A 7 -25.38 -0.34 31.27
N ALA A 8 -26.28 -0.77 30.38
CA ALA A 8 -26.57 -2.18 30.15
C ALA A 8 -25.33 -2.90 29.57
N LYS A 9 -24.77 -3.83 30.35
CA LYS A 9 -23.65 -4.68 29.94
C LYS A 9 -24.14 -5.65 28.86
N LYS A 10 -23.80 -5.41 27.59
CA LYS A 10 -24.00 -6.37 26.49
C LYS A 10 -23.34 -7.70 26.89
N LYS A 11 -24.13 -8.76 27.10
CA LYS A 11 -23.61 -10.14 27.19
C LYS A 11 -22.94 -10.47 25.85
N LYS A 12 -21.61 -10.64 25.85
CA LYS A 12 -20.91 -11.30 24.75
C LYS A 12 -21.33 -12.76 24.78
N THR A 13 -22.00 -13.22 23.74
CA THR A 13 -22.13 -14.66 23.46
C THR A 13 -20.74 -15.20 23.16
N GLU A 14 -20.27 -16.14 23.96
CA GLU A 14 -19.00 -16.83 23.74
C GLU A 14 -19.18 -17.82 22.58
N GLU A 15 -18.84 -17.38 21.37
CA GLU A 15 -18.82 -18.26 20.20
C GLU A 15 -17.66 -19.25 20.36
N LYS A 16 -17.99 -20.55 20.52
CA LYS A 16 -16.99 -21.62 20.61
C LYS A 16 -16.18 -21.66 19.32
N GLN A 17 -14.86 -21.60 19.44
CA GLN A 17 -13.94 -21.71 18.31
C GLN A 17 -14.08 -23.11 17.70
N VAL A 18 -14.42 -23.18 16.41
CA VAL A 18 -14.51 -24.44 15.67
C VAL A 18 -13.13 -24.72 15.07
N TYR A 19 -12.55 -25.87 15.44
CA TYR A 19 -11.23 -26.30 14.99
C TYR A 19 -11.35 -27.29 13.83
N ASN A 20 -10.47 -27.17 12.83
CA ASN A 20 -10.29 -28.17 11.77
C ASN A 20 -9.68 -29.46 12.36
N LYS A 21 -9.67 -30.56 11.58
CA LYS A 21 -9.05 -31.84 11.94
C LYS A 21 -7.57 -31.71 12.38
N ASP A 22 -6.88 -30.67 11.92
CA ASP A 22 -5.49 -30.34 12.24
C ASP A 22 -5.33 -29.37 13.43
N GLY A 23 -6.40 -29.09 14.18
CA GLY A 23 -6.36 -28.21 15.36
C GLY A 23 -6.18 -26.72 15.07
N LYS A 24 -6.41 -26.27 13.83
CA LYS A 24 -6.39 -24.84 13.45
C LYS A 24 -7.79 -24.22 13.63
N ILE A 25 -7.86 -23.01 14.20
CA ILE A 25 -9.12 -22.25 14.37
C ILE A 25 -9.64 -21.81 13.01
N ILE A 26 -10.90 -22.16 12.70
CA ILE A 26 -11.58 -21.78 11.45
C ILE A 26 -12.52 -20.62 11.74
N TYR A 27 -12.45 -19.58 10.92
CA TYR A 27 -13.27 -18.37 11.07
C TYR A 27 -14.50 -18.36 10.14
N SER A 28 -14.81 -19.48 9.47
CA SER A 28 -15.90 -19.63 8.51
C SER A 28 -16.52 -21.04 8.60
N LYS A 29 -17.83 -21.17 8.36
CA LYS A 29 -18.58 -22.46 8.40
C LYS A 29 -18.32 -23.37 7.18
N LEU A 30 -17.50 -22.93 6.22
CA LEU A 30 -17.09 -23.70 5.05
C LEU A 30 -15.76 -24.41 5.33
N GLU A 31 -15.76 -25.73 5.28
CA GLU A 31 -14.57 -26.57 5.34
C GLU A 31 -13.85 -26.55 3.98
N PHE A 32 -12.83 -25.70 3.85
CA PHE A 32 -11.89 -25.81 2.73
C PHE A 32 -10.85 -26.86 3.11
N SER A 33 -10.93 -28.05 2.52
CA SER A 33 -9.89 -29.08 2.64
C SER A 33 -8.56 -28.53 2.11
N GLU A 34 -7.53 -28.53 2.96
CA GLU A 34 -6.18 -27.99 2.69
C GLU A 34 -5.40 -28.79 1.60
N ASN A 35 -6.00 -29.85 1.04
CA ASN A 35 -5.38 -30.78 0.09
C ASN A 35 -5.30 -30.27 -1.36
N GLY A 36 -5.69 -29.01 -1.63
CA GLY A 36 -5.72 -28.45 -2.99
C GLY A 36 -4.55 -27.55 -3.38
N MET A 37 -3.58 -27.32 -2.50
CA MET A 37 -2.41 -26.48 -2.81
C MET A 37 -1.12 -27.31 -2.79
N GLU A 38 -0.89 -28.08 -3.85
CA GLU A 38 0.48 -28.49 -4.16
C GLU A 38 1.38 -27.24 -4.18
N GLU A 39 2.44 -27.24 -3.37
CA GLU A 39 3.40 -26.15 -3.37
C GLU A 39 4.02 -26.05 -4.77
N LYS A 40 3.55 -25.08 -5.56
CA LYS A 40 4.07 -24.84 -6.90
C LYS A 40 5.58 -24.71 -6.83
N LYS A 41 6.30 -25.60 -7.53
CA LYS A 41 7.77 -25.59 -7.60
C LYS A 41 8.27 -24.17 -7.92
N LYS A 42 9.07 -23.61 -7.03
CA LYS A 42 9.62 -22.25 -7.17
C LYS A 42 11.02 -22.34 -7.74
N SER A 43 11.24 -21.69 -8.89
CA SER A 43 12.59 -21.55 -9.43
C SER A 43 13.42 -20.53 -8.62
N GLU A 44 14.75 -20.66 -8.67
CA GLU A 44 15.70 -19.69 -8.08
C GLU A 44 15.50 -18.26 -8.59
N PHE A 45 14.97 -18.15 -9.82
CA PHE A 45 14.63 -16.92 -10.52
C PHE A 45 13.13 -16.58 -10.49
N SER A 46 12.42 -17.04 -9.45
CA SER A 46 11.01 -16.74 -9.25
C SER A 46 10.79 -15.49 -8.38
N GLY A 47 9.58 -14.91 -8.46
CA GLY A 47 9.15 -13.81 -7.60
C GLY A 47 9.28 -12.40 -8.18
N LYS A 48 9.21 -11.40 -7.29
CA LYS A 48 9.14 -9.95 -7.62
C LYS A 48 10.30 -9.14 -7.02
N LYS A 49 11.32 -9.81 -6.45
CA LYS A 49 12.51 -9.16 -5.87
C LYS A 49 13.54 -8.91 -6.97
N TYR A 50 13.22 -8.01 -7.91
CA TYR A 50 14.00 -7.79 -9.14
C TYR A 50 15.46 -7.41 -8.90
N LYS A 51 15.80 -6.68 -7.81
CA LYS A 51 17.19 -6.38 -7.45
C LYS A 51 18.00 -7.64 -7.12
N LYS A 52 17.41 -8.56 -6.34
CA LYS A 52 18.06 -9.83 -5.99
C LYS A 52 18.18 -10.75 -7.21
N LEU A 53 17.15 -10.77 -8.05
CA LEU A 53 17.18 -11.53 -9.31
C LEU A 53 18.26 -11.03 -10.27
N LEU A 54 18.46 -9.71 -10.36
CA LEU A 54 19.50 -9.12 -11.21
C LEU A 54 20.89 -9.55 -10.74
N LYS A 55 21.18 -9.41 -9.44
CA LYS A 55 22.45 -9.87 -8.85
C LYS A 55 22.72 -11.34 -9.13
N LYS A 56 21.73 -12.20 -8.89
CA LYS A 56 21.85 -13.64 -9.20
C LYS A 56 22.13 -13.91 -10.67
N ALA A 57 21.49 -13.17 -11.58
CA ALA A 57 21.71 -13.34 -13.01
C ALA A 57 23.12 -12.90 -13.43
N GLU A 58 23.62 -11.81 -12.84
CA GLU A 58 24.99 -11.30 -13.05
C GLU A 58 26.02 -12.29 -12.49
N GLU A 59 25.88 -12.71 -11.23
CA GLU A 59 26.74 -13.71 -10.58
C GLU A 59 26.80 -15.04 -11.36
N LYS A 60 25.67 -15.51 -11.91
CA LYS A 60 25.68 -16.72 -12.75
C LYS A 60 26.46 -16.54 -14.04
N LYS A 61 26.29 -15.39 -14.71
CA LYS A 61 27.05 -15.08 -15.94
C LYS A 61 28.55 -15.01 -15.66
N GLU A 62 28.95 -14.34 -14.59
CA GLU A 62 30.35 -14.24 -14.19
C GLU A 62 30.95 -15.61 -13.86
N LYS A 63 30.22 -16.48 -13.15
CA LYS A 63 30.67 -17.85 -12.86
C LYS A 63 30.90 -18.67 -14.14
N ILE A 64 30.00 -18.58 -15.11
CA ILE A 64 30.14 -19.27 -16.39
C ILE A 64 31.32 -18.70 -17.19
N GLN A 65 31.51 -17.37 -17.20
CA GLN A 65 32.65 -16.73 -17.87
C GLN A 65 33.99 -17.18 -17.26
N LYS A 66 34.12 -17.14 -15.93
CA LYS A 66 35.32 -17.63 -15.24
C LYS A 66 35.60 -19.11 -15.52
N LEU A 67 34.55 -19.94 -15.58
CA LEU A 67 34.70 -21.35 -15.92
C LEU A 67 35.15 -21.56 -17.37
N LYS A 68 34.71 -20.70 -18.32
CA LYS A 68 35.16 -20.78 -19.72
C LYS A 68 36.65 -20.43 -19.88
N GLU A 69 37.15 -19.50 -19.08
CA GLU A 69 38.56 -19.10 -19.10
C GLU A 69 39.47 -20.20 -18.54
N VAL A 70 39.01 -20.94 -17.53
CA VAL A 70 39.80 -22.02 -16.89
C VAL A 70 39.65 -23.34 -17.66
N ASP A 71 38.41 -23.78 -17.94
CA ASP A 71 38.10 -25.09 -18.52
C ASP A 71 36.88 -25.01 -19.48
N PRO A 72 37.10 -24.91 -20.80
CA PRO A 72 36.00 -24.75 -21.76
C PRO A 72 35.05 -25.96 -21.80
N GLU A 73 35.58 -27.19 -21.68
CA GLU A 73 34.76 -28.41 -21.69
C GLU A 73 33.83 -28.47 -20.47
N LYS A 74 34.33 -28.17 -19.27
CA LYS A 74 33.48 -28.13 -18.07
C LYS A 74 32.42 -27.04 -18.18
N ALA A 75 32.75 -25.88 -18.76
CA ALA A 75 31.77 -24.82 -18.99
C ALA A 75 30.62 -25.27 -19.91
N THR A 76 30.91 -25.96 -21.01
CA THR A 76 29.87 -26.46 -21.92
C THR A 76 28.94 -27.47 -21.24
N THR A 77 29.48 -28.43 -20.49
CA THR A 77 28.66 -29.42 -19.75
C THR A 77 27.77 -28.75 -18.68
N VAL A 78 28.26 -27.72 -18.01
CA VAL A 78 27.46 -26.94 -17.03
C VAL A 78 26.34 -26.18 -17.73
N GLU A 79 26.63 -25.52 -18.85
CA GLU A 79 25.63 -24.82 -19.65
C GLU A 79 24.54 -25.76 -20.17
N GLU A 80 24.90 -26.97 -20.63
CA GLU A 80 23.94 -27.98 -21.06
C GLU A 80 23.06 -28.46 -19.92
N LYS A 81 23.64 -28.76 -18.74
CA LYS A 81 22.89 -29.11 -17.54
C LYS A 81 21.91 -28.00 -17.15
N GLU A 82 22.32 -26.73 -17.23
CA GLU A 82 21.43 -25.60 -16.95
C GLU A 82 20.32 -25.45 -18.00
N LYS A 83 20.62 -25.64 -19.29
CA LYS A 83 19.62 -25.62 -20.38
C LYS A 83 18.54 -26.69 -20.15
N TRP A 84 18.93 -27.92 -19.81
CA TRP A 84 17.98 -29.00 -19.49
C TRP A 84 17.15 -28.72 -18.25
N LYS A 85 17.77 -28.26 -17.15
CA LYS A 85 17.04 -27.83 -15.94
C LYS A 85 16.01 -26.74 -16.25
N LYS A 86 16.38 -25.76 -17.09
CA LYS A 86 15.49 -24.69 -17.53
C LYS A 86 14.33 -25.22 -18.38
N ALA A 87 14.57 -26.20 -19.24
CA ALA A 87 13.53 -26.84 -20.05
C ALA A 87 12.51 -27.58 -19.18
N ILE A 88 12.97 -28.37 -18.20
CA ILE A 88 12.11 -29.09 -17.24
C ILE A 88 11.25 -28.11 -16.43
N LEU A 89 11.86 -27.06 -15.87
CA LEU A 89 11.08 -26.07 -15.11
C LEU A 89 10.06 -25.33 -15.98
N LYS A 90 10.34 -25.12 -17.26
CA LYS A 90 9.39 -24.52 -18.20
C LYS A 90 8.25 -25.48 -18.54
N SER A 91 8.51 -26.78 -18.71
CA SER A 91 7.45 -27.76 -18.94
C SER A 91 6.54 -27.91 -17.72
N GLU A 92 7.10 -27.77 -16.51
CA GLU A 92 6.36 -27.66 -15.25
C GLU A 92 5.63 -26.31 -15.05
N ASN A 93 5.61 -25.44 -16.07
CA ASN A 93 4.97 -24.13 -16.07
C ASN A 93 5.51 -23.16 -14.98
N VAL A 94 6.76 -23.35 -14.56
CA VAL A 94 7.44 -22.47 -13.61
C VAL A 94 8.01 -21.26 -14.35
N LYS A 95 7.61 -20.05 -13.95
CA LYS A 95 8.10 -18.80 -14.55
C LYS A 95 9.54 -18.51 -14.12
N ILE A 96 10.46 -18.47 -15.08
CA ILE A 96 11.90 -18.19 -14.88
C ILE A 96 12.21 -16.76 -15.35
N LYS A 97 12.78 -15.92 -14.47
CA LYS A 97 13.14 -14.52 -14.76
C LYS A 97 14.64 -14.29 -14.60
N ASP A 98 15.41 -14.72 -15.58
CA ASP A 98 16.88 -14.69 -15.59
C ASP A 98 17.47 -13.61 -16.51
N ASN A 99 16.68 -13.02 -17.42
CA ASN A 99 17.18 -11.98 -18.34
C ASN A 99 17.48 -10.64 -17.61
N PRO A 100 18.74 -10.16 -17.58
CA PRO A 100 19.13 -8.96 -16.85
C PRO A 100 18.51 -7.67 -17.40
N GLU A 101 18.32 -7.55 -18.71
CA GLU A 101 17.73 -6.35 -19.32
C GLU A 101 16.27 -6.18 -18.93
N LEU A 102 15.51 -7.27 -18.94
CA LEU A 102 14.11 -7.29 -18.52
C LEU A 102 13.98 -7.03 -17.01
N LEU A 103 14.92 -7.52 -16.21
CA LEU A 103 14.98 -7.24 -14.77
C LEU A 103 15.27 -5.75 -14.51
N LYS A 104 16.21 -5.13 -15.24
CA LYS A 104 16.48 -3.68 -15.18
C LYS A 104 15.25 -2.86 -15.60
N LYS A 105 14.57 -3.22 -16.69
CA LYS A 105 13.31 -2.59 -17.12
C LYS A 105 12.21 -2.71 -16.06
N SER A 106 12.10 -3.87 -15.42
CA SER A 106 11.14 -4.12 -14.34
C SER A 106 11.41 -3.25 -13.11
N LEU A 107 12.68 -3.05 -12.74
CA LEU A 107 13.06 -2.12 -11.67
C LEU A 107 12.64 -0.69 -11.98
N LYS A 108 12.96 -0.19 -13.18
CA LYS A 108 12.53 1.15 -13.62
C LYS A 108 11.01 1.31 -13.57
N ARG A 109 10.25 0.27 -13.96
CA ARG A 109 8.78 0.28 -13.87
C ARG A 109 8.29 0.35 -12.42
N GLN A 110 8.90 -0.41 -11.50
CA GLN A 110 8.56 -0.34 -10.07
C GLN A 110 8.83 1.05 -9.49
N GLU A 111 9.94 1.67 -9.85
CA GLU A 111 10.28 3.03 -9.42
C GLU A 111 9.29 4.05 -9.95
N LYS A 112 8.93 3.99 -11.23
CA LYS A 112 7.88 4.85 -11.82
C LYS A 112 6.54 4.70 -11.08
N ILE A 113 6.13 3.48 -10.76
CA ILE A 113 4.89 3.22 -10.01
C ILE A 113 4.98 3.83 -8.60
N LYS A 114 6.11 3.66 -7.91
CA LYS A 114 6.32 4.26 -6.58
C LYS A 114 6.25 5.78 -6.63
N LYS A 115 6.90 6.41 -7.61
CA LYS A 115 6.84 7.86 -7.84
C LYS A 115 5.40 8.34 -8.09
N LYS A 116 4.64 7.66 -8.96
CA LYS A 116 3.23 7.98 -9.21
C LYS A 116 2.39 7.88 -7.93
N LYS A 117 2.55 6.80 -7.16
CA LYS A 117 1.84 6.61 -5.89
C LYS A 117 2.18 7.70 -4.88
N ALA A 118 3.46 8.05 -4.76
CA ALA A 118 3.90 9.12 -3.87
C ALA A 118 3.29 10.48 -4.27
N LYS A 119 3.28 10.81 -5.57
CA LYS A 119 2.63 12.03 -6.07
C LYS A 119 1.14 12.06 -5.73
N VAL A 120 0.40 11.01 -6.06
CA VAL A 120 -1.05 10.92 -5.77
C VAL A 120 -1.34 11.08 -4.27
N TRP A 121 -0.49 10.54 -3.40
CA TRP A 121 -0.64 10.72 -1.96
C TRP A 121 -0.37 12.16 -1.51
N LYS A 122 0.67 12.81 -2.05
CA LYS A 122 0.94 14.23 -1.79
C LYS A 122 -0.23 15.10 -2.22
N ASP A 123 -0.71 14.92 -3.46
CA ASP A 123 -1.85 15.67 -4.00
C ASP A 123 -3.11 15.49 -3.13
N ARG A 124 -3.35 14.27 -2.61
CA ARG A 124 -4.47 13.99 -1.70
C ARG A 124 -4.33 14.72 -0.36
N VAL A 125 -3.13 14.78 0.20
CA VAL A 125 -2.87 15.46 1.48
C VAL A 125 -3.09 16.97 1.30
N GLU A 126 -2.47 17.56 0.27
CA GLU A 126 -2.62 18.98 -0.06
C GLU A 126 -4.08 19.36 -0.31
N HIS A 127 -4.82 18.55 -1.09
CA HIS A 127 -6.25 18.76 -1.32
C HIS A 127 -7.08 18.68 -0.03
N THR A 128 -6.68 17.84 0.92
CA THR A 128 -7.36 17.73 2.20
C THR A 128 -7.08 18.94 3.08
N GLU A 129 -5.84 19.42 3.10
CA GLU A 129 -5.41 20.60 3.86
C GLU A 129 -6.05 21.88 3.34
N THR A 130 -6.01 22.10 2.02
CA THR A 130 -6.69 23.23 1.36
C THR A 130 -8.19 23.24 1.65
N ARG A 131 -8.87 22.08 1.59
CA ARG A 131 -10.29 21.96 1.96
C ARG A 131 -10.55 22.29 3.43
N LYS A 132 -9.66 21.89 4.35
CA LYS A 132 -9.76 22.24 5.77
C LYS A 132 -9.59 23.75 5.96
N GLN A 133 -8.56 24.34 5.36
CA GLN A 133 -8.29 25.78 5.42
C GLN A 133 -9.45 26.60 4.85
N ALA A 134 -9.93 26.27 3.65
CA ALA A 134 -11.07 26.96 3.02
C ALA A 134 -12.34 26.93 3.89
N LYS A 135 -12.62 25.80 4.57
CA LYS A 135 -13.74 25.71 5.53
C LYS A 135 -13.55 26.63 6.72
N GLN A 136 -12.33 26.68 7.28
CA GLN A 136 -12.04 27.56 8.41
C GLN A 136 -12.05 29.04 8.04
N GLU A 137 -11.52 29.40 6.87
CA GLU A 137 -11.62 30.76 6.34
C GLU A 137 -13.07 31.19 6.11
N LYS A 138 -13.90 30.30 5.54
CA LYS A 138 -15.33 30.59 5.37
C LYS A 138 -16.00 30.82 6.73
N ARG A 139 -15.64 30.02 7.74
CA ARG A 139 -16.14 30.19 9.11
C ARG A 139 -15.67 31.52 9.71
N SER A 140 -14.40 31.87 9.60
CA SER A 140 -13.86 33.13 10.15
C SER A 140 -14.49 34.35 9.48
N LYS A 141 -14.61 34.35 8.14
CA LYS A 141 -15.31 35.38 7.37
C LYS A 141 -16.77 35.54 7.80
N ASN A 142 -17.50 34.42 7.98
CA ASN A 142 -18.88 34.46 8.45
C ASN A 142 -19.02 35.01 9.88
N ILE A 143 -18.10 34.66 10.78
CA ILE A 143 -18.07 35.18 12.15
C ILE A 143 -17.79 36.69 12.15
N GLN A 144 -16.79 37.13 11.38
CA GLN A 144 -16.47 38.55 11.23
C GLN A 144 -17.64 39.34 10.66
N LYS A 145 -18.30 38.81 9.61
CA LYS A 145 -19.51 39.41 9.04
C LYS A 145 -20.61 39.55 10.10
N ARG A 146 -20.92 38.49 10.85
CA ARG A 146 -21.90 38.56 11.95
C ARG A 146 -21.54 39.60 13.02
N LYS A 147 -20.26 39.76 13.36
CA LYS A 147 -19.79 40.79 14.30
C LYS A 147 -20.02 42.20 13.74
N LYS A 148 -19.67 42.44 12.47
CA LYS A 148 -19.91 43.71 11.77
C LYS A 148 -21.41 44.01 11.65
N ASP A 149 -22.22 43.06 11.18
CA ASP A 149 -23.67 43.25 11.04
C ASP A 149 -24.34 43.60 12.39
N LYS A 150 -23.90 42.99 13.50
CA LYS A 150 -24.39 43.35 14.85
C LYS A 150 -24.03 44.78 15.23
N LEU A 151 -22.80 45.20 14.95
CA LEU A 151 -22.32 46.55 15.17
C LEU A 151 -23.13 47.56 14.33
N ASP A 152 -23.23 47.31 13.02
CA ASP A 152 -23.92 48.17 12.06
C ASP A 152 -25.40 48.31 12.42
N ASN A 153 -26.06 47.23 12.86
CA ASN A 153 -27.44 47.28 13.32
C ASN A 153 -27.59 48.10 14.61
N LYS A 154 -26.62 48.05 15.53
CA LYS A 154 -26.61 48.89 16.73
C LYS A 154 -26.47 50.37 16.36
N ILE A 155 -25.57 50.69 15.43
CA ILE A 155 -25.36 52.04 14.91
C ILE A 155 -26.62 52.56 14.20
N LYS A 156 -27.20 51.76 13.29
CA LYS A 156 -28.45 52.10 12.57
C LYS A 156 -29.61 52.38 13.52
N ARG A 157 -29.79 51.56 14.56
CA ARG A 157 -30.83 51.77 15.58
C ARG A 157 -30.63 53.05 16.38
N ALA A 158 -29.39 53.40 16.73
CA ALA A 158 -29.09 54.65 17.42
C ALA A 158 -29.33 55.88 16.52
N LYS A 159 -28.89 55.83 15.25
CA LYS A 159 -29.17 56.87 14.25
C LYS A 159 -30.67 57.09 14.05
N LYS A 160 -31.48 56.03 13.94
CA LYS A 160 -32.95 56.13 13.84
C LYS A 160 -33.59 56.83 15.05
N LYS A 161 -32.97 56.75 16.23
CA LYS A 161 -33.41 57.41 17.46
C LYS A 161 -32.81 58.82 17.65
N GLY A 162 -32.13 59.37 16.64
CA GLY A 162 -31.51 60.70 16.71
C GLY A 162 -30.26 60.79 17.59
N ARG A 163 -29.67 59.66 17.99
CA ARG A 163 -28.52 59.62 18.90
C ARG A 163 -27.22 59.50 18.10
N VAL A 164 -26.36 60.52 18.18
CA VAL A 164 -25.01 60.50 17.58
C VAL A 164 -24.13 59.57 18.42
N ILE A 165 -23.44 58.62 17.78
CA ILE A 165 -22.44 57.76 18.42
C ILE A 165 -21.06 58.29 18.01
N PRO A 166 -20.31 58.96 18.89
CA PRO A 166 -18.93 59.36 18.62
C PRO A 166 -18.01 58.13 18.63
N GLY A 167 -17.08 58.06 17.67
CA GLY A 167 -16.04 57.01 17.61
C GLY A 167 -16.46 55.69 16.94
N PHE A 168 -17.59 55.67 16.21
CA PHE A 168 -18.02 54.59 15.32
C PHE A 168 -18.44 55.10 13.95
#